data_AF-A0A1L2YXQ4-F1
#
_entry.id   AF-A0A1L2YXQ4-F1
#
_cell.length_a   1.000
_cell.length_b   1.000
_cell.length_c   1.000
_cell.angle_alpha   90.00
_cell.angle_beta   90.00
_cell.angle_gamma   90.00
#
_symmetry.space_group_name_H-M   'P 1'
#
loop_
_entity.id
_entity.type
_entity.pdbx_description
1 polymer ?
#
loop_
_entity_poly.entity_id
_entity_poly.type
_entity_poly.pdbx_seq_one_letter_code
_entity_poly.pdbx_strand_id
1 'polypeptide(L)'
;MAPPRDHKFSLFRTYWLVWAVLFQAAVHVDCPRGFTARFMANMWAMFAVVFLAIYTANLAAFMITREEFHDFSGINDTKLQYPTTVNPACKFGTVEETNSAMVLKRHHSLMYNYMVRHHYNRPSVQDGVKSIKKNELDAFIYDATVLDYLVGQDDDCQILTVGSWYSMTGYGLAFPRGSKYLNLFNNKLMSYKDNGDIERLQRFWMTGTCKPMKQQRRASEPLAIEQFLSAYLLLGIGMVLAMVLLGLEHVYFKYVRKHLAKKDSGGCCALVSLSMGKSLTFRGAVYEATDKLRRHRCRDPLCDTHIWKVKHELDMARMRIKHLEKELEANGVKPSLKKQQLQAG
;
A
#
# COMPACT_ATOMS: atom_id res chain seq x y z
N MET A 1 22.31 -39.48 -29.96
CA MET A 1 21.09 -39.13 -29.20
C MET A 1 20.99 -37.61 -29.10
N ALA A 2 20.17 -36.95 -29.93
CA ALA A 2 19.85 -35.54 -29.70
C ALA A 2 18.81 -35.47 -28.57
N PRO A 3 18.94 -34.58 -27.57
CA PRO A 3 17.90 -34.42 -26.58
C PRO A 3 16.59 -33.95 -27.26
N PRO A 4 15.42 -34.45 -26.83
CA PRO A 4 14.15 -34.10 -27.45
C PRO A 4 13.87 -32.60 -27.38
N ARG A 5 13.27 -32.06 -28.45
CA ARG A 5 13.14 -30.62 -28.75
C ARG A 5 12.04 -29.87 -27.99
N ASP A 6 11.38 -30.49 -27.00
CA ASP A 6 10.15 -29.96 -26.37
C ASP A 6 10.22 -29.85 -24.83
N HIS A 7 11.33 -29.36 -24.28
CA HIS A 7 11.36 -28.95 -22.87
C HIS A 7 10.79 -27.53 -22.73
N LYS A 8 9.46 -27.43 -22.55
CA LYS A 8 8.76 -26.16 -22.28
C LYS A 8 9.08 -25.57 -20.90
N PHE A 9 9.64 -26.36 -19.98
CA PHE A 9 10.00 -25.94 -18.63
C PHE A 9 11.53 -25.78 -18.50
N SER A 10 11.96 -24.53 -18.28
CA SER A 10 13.34 -24.14 -17.94
C SER A 10 13.34 -23.60 -16.51
N LEU A 11 14.44 -23.75 -15.76
CA LEU A 11 14.52 -23.30 -14.35
C LEU A 11 14.12 -21.83 -14.16
N PHE A 12 14.58 -20.93 -15.04
CA PHE A 12 14.20 -19.51 -15.00
C PHE A 12 12.72 -19.27 -15.30
N ARG A 13 12.13 -20.07 -16.20
CA ARG A 13 10.70 -19.99 -16.53
C ARG A 13 9.83 -20.48 -15.38
N THR A 14 10.23 -21.56 -14.72
CA THR A 14 9.56 -22.08 -13.53
C THR A 14 9.69 -21.13 -12.35
N TYR A 15 10.85 -20.50 -12.15
CA TYR A 15 11.06 -19.46 -11.14
C TYR A 15 10.11 -18.26 -11.34
N TRP A 16 10.03 -17.75 -12.58
CA TRP A 16 9.09 -16.68 -12.93
C TRP A 16 7.63 -17.08 -12.66
N LEU A 17 7.24 -18.31 -13.03
CA LEU A 17 5.88 -18.83 -12.81
C LEU A 17 5.53 -18.90 -11.32
N VAL A 18 6.44 -19.38 -10.48
CA VAL A 18 6.25 -19.45 -9.01
C VAL A 18 6.01 -18.06 -8.42
N TRP A 19 6.79 -17.06 -8.84
CA TRP A 19 6.61 -15.66 -8.44
C TRP A 19 5.31 -15.06 -8.97
N ALA A 20 4.92 -15.36 -10.21
CA ALA A 20 3.68 -14.86 -10.80
C ALA A 20 2.44 -15.38 -10.05
N VAL A 21 2.46 -16.66 -9.63
CA VAL A 21 1.39 -17.25 -8.81
C VAL A 21 1.33 -16.62 -7.42
N LEU A 22 2.48 -16.33 -6.81
CA LEU A 22 2.55 -15.70 -5.48
C LEU A 22 1.88 -14.32 -5.46
N PHE A 23 2.09 -13.50 -6.50
CA PHE A 23 1.52 -12.17 -6.62
C PHE A 23 0.17 -12.12 -7.34
N GLN A 24 -0.43 -13.28 -7.64
CA GLN A 24 -1.71 -13.38 -8.35
C GLN A 24 -1.71 -12.63 -9.69
N ALA A 25 -0.55 -12.58 -10.36
CA ALA A 25 -0.43 -11.96 -11.68
C ALA A 25 -1.12 -12.84 -12.73
N ALA A 26 -1.92 -12.22 -13.60
CA ALA A 26 -2.60 -12.90 -14.71
C ALA A 26 -1.61 -13.26 -15.83
N VAL A 27 -0.78 -14.28 -15.58
CA VAL A 27 0.14 -14.84 -16.57
C VAL A 27 -0.42 -16.15 -17.10
N HIS A 28 -0.28 -16.39 -18.40
CA HIS A 28 -0.65 -17.66 -19.03
C HIS A 28 0.26 -18.77 -18.49
N VAL A 29 -0.23 -19.53 -17.51
CA VAL A 29 0.49 -20.63 -16.90
C VAL A 29 0.27 -21.90 -17.72
N ASP A 30 1.33 -22.40 -18.35
CA ASP A 30 1.34 -23.73 -18.94
C ASP A 30 1.26 -24.78 -17.82
N CYS A 31 0.17 -25.56 -17.76
CA CYS A 31 0.03 -26.59 -16.73
C CYS A 31 1.08 -27.69 -16.88
N PRO A 32 1.77 -28.10 -15.80
CA PRO A 32 2.71 -29.21 -15.86
C PRO A 32 1.98 -30.50 -16.25
N ARG A 33 2.65 -31.33 -17.08
CA ARG A 33 2.10 -32.58 -17.60
C ARG A 33 2.08 -33.72 -16.57
N GLY A 34 3.00 -33.71 -15.60
CA GLY A 34 3.10 -34.75 -14.58
C GLY A 34 2.07 -34.60 -13.47
N PHE A 35 1.50 -35.70 -12.98
CA PHE A 35 0.52 -35.72 -11.90
C PHE A 35 1.08 -35.12 -10.59
N THR A 36 2.31 -35.49 -10.22
CA THR A 36 3.01 -34.96 -9.04
C THR A 36 3.22 -33.45 -9.11
N ALA A 37 3.60 -32.95 -10.28
CA ALA A 37 3.83 -31.51 -10.50
C ALA A 37 2.52 -30.70 -10.46
N ARG A 38 1.39 -31.28 -10.86
CA ARG A 38 0.07 -30.65 -10.71
C ARG A 38 -0.33 -30.53 -9.24
N PHE A 39 -0.14 -31.60 -8.47
CA PHE A 39 -0.42 -31.58 -7.03
C PHE A 39 0.43 -30.53 -6.31
N MET A 40 1.73 -30.46 -6.62
CA MET A 40 2.65 -29.46 -6.07
C MET A 40 2.25 -28.03 -6.45
N ALA A 41 1.86 -27.79 -7.70
CA ALA A 41 1.39 -26.47 -8.14
C ALA A 41 0.09 -26.04 -7.43
N ASN A 42 -0.84 -26.96 -7.20
CA ASN A 42 -2.09 -26.70 -6.48
C ASN A 42 -1.83 -26.36 -5.00
N MET A 43 -0.92 -27.09 -4.34
CA MET A 43 -0.51 -26.77 -2.97
C MET A 43 0.19 -25.40 -2.88
N TRP A 44 1.06 -25.07 -3.84
CA TRP A 44 1.68 -23.75 -3.92
C TRP A 44 0.65 -22.64 -4.14
N ALA A 45 -0.34 -22.85 -5.02
CA ALA A 45 -1.39 -21.88 -5.26
C ALA A 45 -2.25 -21.63 -4.01
N MET A 46 -2.59 -22.68 -3.27
CA MET A 46 -3.32 -22.54 -1.99
C MET A 46 -2.50 -21.75 -0.97
N PHE A 47 -1.21 -22.05 -0.84
CA PHE A 47 -0.30 -21.30 0.03
C PHE A 47 -0.21 -19.83 -0.37
N ALA A 48 -0.07 -19.51 -1.67
CA ALA A 48 0.00 -18.15 -2.17
C ALA A 48 -1.26 -17.34 -1.84
N VAL A 49 -2.45 -17.91 -2.03
CA VAL A 49 -3.72 -17.24 -1.70
C VAL A 49 -3.84 -16.99 -0.20
N VAL A 50 -3.51 -17.97 0.64
CA VAL A 50 -3.56 -17.82 2.10
C VAL A 50 -2.54 -16.77 2.57
N PHE A 51 -1.33 -16.80 2.04
CA PHE A 51 -0.28 -15.82 2.35
C PHE A 51 -0.73 -14.39 1.98
N LEU A 52 -1.28 -14.22 0.78
CA LEU A 52 -1.82 -12.93 0.35
C LEU A 52 -2.95 -12.46 1.25
N ALA A 53 -3.88 -13.35 1.63
CA ALA A 53 -4.99 -13.02 2.52
C ALA A 53 -4.54 -12.60 3.93
N ILE A 54 -3.53 -13.27 4.50
CA ILE A 54 -2.96 -12.88 5.79
C ILE A 54 -2.24 -11.54 5.68
N TYR A 55 -1.48 -11.32 4.60
CA TYR A 55 -0.80 -10.05 4.37
C TYR A 55 -1.81 -8.89 4.24
N THR A 56 -2.89 -9.07 3.47
CA THR A 56 -3.94 -8.04 3.33
C THR A 56 -4.69 -7.81 4.64
N ALA A 57 -4.96 -8.86 5.42
CA ALA A 57 -5.60 -8.73 6.73
C ALA A 57 -4.72 -7.98 7.75
N ASN A 58 -3.42 -8.29 7.81
CA ASN A 58 -2.48 -7.62 8.71
C ASN A 58 -2.25 -6.16 8.30
N LEU A 59 -2.13 -5.90 7.00
CA LEU A 59 -2.02 -4.55 6.46
C LEU A 59 -3.29 -3.74 6.77
N ALA A 60 -4.48 -4.32 6.58
CA ALA A 60 -5.75 -3.68 6.93
C ALA A 60 -5.87 -3.42 8.44
N ALA A 61 -5.46 -4.36 9.30
CA ALA A 61 -5.45 -4.18 10.75
C ALA A 61 -4.56 -3.00 11.17
N PHE A 62 -3.35 -2.91 10.61
CA PHE A 62 -2.45 -1.79 10.85
C PHE A 62 -3.00 -0.45 10.32
N MET A 63 -3.72 -0.49 9.20
CA MET A 63 -4.35 0.71 8.65
C MET A 63 -5.56 1.19 9.45
N ILE A 64 -6.28 0.29 10.12
CA ILE A 64 -7.46 0.63 10.94
C ILE A 64 -7.05 1.24 12.28
N THR A 65 -5.85 0.95 12.80
CA THR A 65 -5.35 1.51 14.07
C THR A 65 -4.91 2.99 13.97
N ARG A 66 -5.54 3.76 13.07
CA ARG A 66 -5.30 5.20 12.92
C ARG A 66 -5.75 5.91 14.18
N GLU A 67 -4.74 6.34 14.94
CA GLU A 67 -4.78 7.38 15.95
C GLU A 67 -5.88 7.14 16.99
N GLU A 68 -5.50 6.48 18.08
CA GLU A 68 -6.11 6.84 19.35
C GLU A 68 -5.79 8.32 19.58
N PHE A 69 -6.66 9.20 19.08
CA PHE A 69 -6.85 10.51 19.68
C PHE A 69 -6.83 10.28 21.18
N HIS A 70 -6.02 11.05 21.91
CA HIS A 70 -5.98 10.96 23.36
C HIS A 70 -7.30 11.47 23.90
N ASP A 71 -8.35 10.66 23.76
CA ASP A 71 -9.65 10.89 24.34
C ASP A 71 -9.46 10.80 25.84
N PHE A 72 -9.31 11.97 26.45
CA PHE A 72 -9.34 12.07 27.89
C PHE A 72 -10.70 11.62 28.36
N SER A 73 -10.74 10.66 29.29
CA SER A 73 -12.01 10.18 29.85
C SER A 73 -12.72 11.27 30.67
N GLY A 74 -11.94 12.24 31.14
CA GLY A 74 -12.36 13.41 31.89
C GLY A 74 -11.21 13.94 32.73
N ILE A 75 -11.52 14.76 33.75
CA ILE A 75 -10.49 15.41 34.57
C ILE A 75 -9.69 14.42 35.44
N ASN A 76 -10.26 13.26 35.76
CA ASN A 76 -9.64 12.26 36.62
C ASN A 76 -8.77 11.25 35.85
N ASP A 77 -8.50 11.52 34.58
CA ASP A 77 -7.64 10.67 33.76
C ASP A 77 -6.22 10.61 34.35
N THR A 78 -5.62 9.42 34.34
CA THR A 78 -4.27 9.19 34.85
C THR A 78 -3.24 10.01 34.08
N LYS A 79 -3.48 10.29 32.79
CA LYS A 79 -2.64 11.12 31.94
C LYS A 79 -2.57 12.58 32.40
N LEU A 80 -3.67 13.12 32.95
CA LEU A 80 -3.73 14.50 33.47
C LEU A 80 -3.20 14.59 34.91
N GLN A 81 -3.42 13.56 35.72
CA GLN A 81 -2.89 13.51 37.09
C GLN A 81 -1.35 13.37 37.11
N TYR A 82 -0.80 12.59 36.18
CA TYR A 82 0.64 12.34 36.06
C TYR A 82 1.15 12.68 34.65
N PRO A 83 1.26 13.98 34.31
CA PRO A 83 1.60 14.43 32.96
C PRO A 83 2.99 13.98 32.48
N THR A 84 3.91 13.70 33.40
CA THR A 84 5.29 13.27 33.09
C THR A 84 5.42 11.79 32.81
N THR A 85 4.38 10.98 33.05
CA THR A 85 4.41 9.53 32.79
C THR A 85 4.22 9.22 31.31
N VAL A 86 3.58 10.13 30.58
CA VAL A 86 3.35 10.02 29.13
C VAL A 86 4.47 10.76 28.39
N ASN A 87 4.99 10.17 27.32
CA ASN A 87 5.98 10.80 26.43
C ASN A 87 5.33 11.04 25.06
N PRO A 88 5.26 12.29 24.57
CA PRO A 88 5.66 13.54 25.22
C PRO A 88 4.76 13.93 26.40
N ALA A 89 5.30 14.73 27.32
CA ALA A 89 4.57 15.17 28.51
C ALA A 89 3.35 16.02 28.11
N CYS A 90 2.19 15.70 28.71
CA CYS A 90 0.94 16.36 28.38
C CYS A 90 0.95 17.83 28.86
N LYS A 91 0.75 18.77 27.95
CA LYS A 91 0.67 20.20 28.21
C LYS A 91 -0.77 20.62 28.31
N PHE A 92 -1.20 21.05 29.50
CA PHE A 92 -2.55 21.57 29.68
C PHE A 92 -2.57 22.82 30.54
N GLY A 93 -3.58 23.65 30.29
CA GLY A 93 -3.73 24.97 30.88
C GLY A 93 -5.20 25.31 31.18
N THR A 94 -5.38 26.33 32.02
CA THR A 94 -6.69 26.96 32.28
C THR A 94 -6.52 28.47 32.28
N VAL A 95 -7.63 29.20 32.45
CA VAL A 95 -7.59 30.66 32.58
C VAL A 95 -7.23 31.07 34.00
N GLU A 96 -6.27 31.98 34.14
CA GLU A 96 -5.84 32.52 35.44
C GLU A 96 -7.00 33.19 36.19
N GLU A 97 -6.98 33.13 37.52
CA GLU A 97 -7.94 33.81 38.42
C GLU A 97 -9.43 33.46 38.21
N THR A 98 -9.73 32.33 37.55
CA THR A 98 -11.12 31.87 37.34
C THR A 98 -11.57 30.81 38.35
N ASN A 99 -12.89 30.58 38.42
CA ASN A 99 -13.46 29.50 39.25
C ASN A 99 -12.85 28.13 38.88
N SER A 100 -12.65 27.87 37.59
CA SER A 100 -11.99 26.63 37.12
C SER A 100 -10.61 26.46 37.75
N ALA A 101 -9.77 27.51 37.73
CA ALA A 101 -8.45 27.50 38.36
C ALA A 101 -8.53 27.29 39.89
N MET A 102 -9.50 27.90 40.57
CA MET A 102 -9.69 27.73 42.02
C MET A 102 -10.15 26.31 42.40
N VAL A 103 -11.06 25.72 41.62
CA VAL A 103 -11.53 24.33 41.80
C VAL A 103 -10.38 23.36 41.59
N LEU A 104 -9.60 23.57 40.52
CA LEU A 104 -8.38 22.80 40.23
C LEU A 104 -7.38 22.88 41.38
N LYS A 105 -7.12 24.09 41.91
CA LYS A 105 -6.22 24.29 43.06
C LYS A 105 -6.68 23.55 44.32
N ARG A 106 -8.00 23.50 44.57
CA ARG A 106 -8.57 22.89 45.78
C ARG A 106 -8.65 21.37 45.71
N HIS A 107 -9.08 20.82 44.58
CA HIS A 107 -9.37 19.39 44.43
C HIS A 107 -8.27 18.62 43.71
N HIS A 108 -7.49 19.27 42.84
CA HIS A 108 -6.43 18.66 42.02
C HIS A 108 -5.13 19.48 42.13
N SER A 109 -4.61 19.61 43.35
CA SER A 109 -3.45 20.46 43.65
C SER A 109 -2.19 20.11 42.85
N LEU A 110 -1.94 18.81 42.59
CA LEU A 110 -0.82 18.34 41.78
C LEU A 110 -0.91 18.87 40.35
N MET A 111 -2.10 18.76 39.75
CA MET A 111 -2.39 19.21 38.40
C MET A 111 -2.25 20.72 38.28
N TYR A 112 -2.81 21.47 39.24
CA TYR A 112 -2.68 22.92 39.30
C TYR A 112 -1.23 23.38 39.46
N ASN A 113 -0.45 22.75 40.35
CA ASN A 113 0.96 23.07 40.55
C ASN A 113 1.79 22.82 39.30
N TYR A 114 1.48 21.77 38.53
CA TYR A 114 2.11 21.51 37.24
C TYR A 114 1.85 22.65 36.24
N MET A 115 0.60 23.07 36.09
CA MET A 115 0.22 24.15 35.17
C MET A 115 0.91 25.48 35.52
N VAL A 116 0.99 25.79 36.82
CA VAL A 116 1.65 27.01 37.32
C VAL A 116 3.16 26.95 37.14
N ARG A 117 3.80 25.81 37.47
CA ARG A 117 5.26 25.64 37.35
C ARG A 117 5.77 25.80 35.92
N HIS A 118 4.98 25.36 34.94
CA HIS A 118 5.35 25.40 33.53
C HIS A 118 4.76 26.60 32.78
N HIS A 119 4.06 27.52 33.45
CA HIS A 119 3.42 28.69 32.86
C HIS A 119 2.47 28.36 31.68
N TYR A 120 1.69 27.27 31.81
CA TYR A 120 0.71 26.87 30.81
C TYR A 120 -0.64 27.57 30.92
N ASN A 121 -0.87 28.31 32.00
CA ASN A 121 -2.08 29.10 32.15
C ASN A 121 -2.13 30.22 31.11
N ARG A 122 -3.35 30.60 30.71
CA ARG A 122 -3.60 31.67 29.74
C ARG A 122 -4.44 32.78 30.38
N PRO A 123 -4.28 34.04 29.94
CA PRO A 123 -5.04 35.15 30.51
C PRO A 123 -6.51 35.17 30.04
N SER A 124 -6.79 34.62 28.86
CA SER A 124 -8.12 34.63 28.26
C SER A 124 -8.48 33.26 27.65
N VAL A 125 -9.77 32.97 27.59
CA VAL A 125 -10.32 31.77 26.95
C VAL A 125 -9.96 31.73 25.46
N GLN A 126 -10.00 32.88 24.79
CA GLN A 126 -9.66 32.98 23.37
C GLN A 126 -8.19 32.62 23.12
N ASP A 127 -7.29 33.03 24.02
CA ASP A 127 -5.87 32.71 23.92
C ASP A 127 -5.61 31.24 24.24
N GLY A 128 -6.38 30.66 25.16
CA GLY A 128 -6.43 29.21 25.40
C GLY A 128 -6.76 28.43 24.14
N VAL A 129 -7.85 28.78 23.46
CA VAL A 129 -8.27 28.13 22.20
C VAL A 129 -7.23 28.32 21.09
N LYS A 130 -6.69 29.53 20.93
CA LYS A 130 -5.61 29.79 19.95
C LYS A 130 -4.35 28.96 20.24
N SER A 131 -4.01 28.74 21.50
CA SER A 131 -2.83 27.96 21.90
C SER A 131 -2.99 26.48 21.54
N ILE A 132 -4.20 25.93 21.67
CA ILE A 132 -4.51 24.55 21.22
C ILE A 132 -4.34 24.44 19.71
N LYS A 133 -4.93 25.36 18.94
CA LYS A 133 -4.81 25.36 17.47
C LYS A 133 -3.36 25.46 16.97
N LYS A 134 -2.49 26.12 17.75
CA LYS A 134 -1.06 26.23 17.47
C LYS A 134 -0.22 25.04 17.96
N ASN A 135 -0.84 24.01 18.54
CA ASN A 135 -0.16 22.88 19.18
C ASN A 135 0.81 23.29 20.31
N GLU A 136 0.56 24.43 20.97
CA GLU A 136 1.33 24.85 22.15
C GLU A 136 0.84 24.14 23.43
N LEU A 137 -0.47 23.89 23.49
CA LEU A 137 -1.16 23.15 24.55
C LEU A 137 -1.87 21.94 23.93
N ASP A 138 -1.77 20.78 24.58
CA ASP A 138 -2.43 19.55 24.15
C ASP A 138 -3.89 19.50 24.66
N ALA A 139 -4.17 20.12 25.80
CA ALA A 139 -5.52 20.24 26.34
C ALA A 139 -5.77 21.57 27.06
N PHE A 140 -7.02 22.03 27.05
CA PHE A 140 -7.43 23.24 27.74
C PHE A 140 -8.66 22.97 28.60
N ILE A 141 -8.56 23.30 29.89
CA ILE A 141 -9.58 23.01 30.88
C ILE A 141 -10.30 24.31 31.20
N TYR A 142 -11.59 24.38 30.87
CA TYR A 142 -12.44 25.52 31.18
C TYR A 142 -13.91 25.09 31.31
N ASP A 143 -14.80 26.06 31.49
CA ASP A 143 -16.24 25.84 31.55
C ASP A 143 -16.76 25.13 30.29
N ALA A 144 -17.49 24.03 30.49
CA ALA A 144 -17.96 23.16 29.43
C ALA A 144 -18.87 23.89 28.43
N THR A 145 -19.76 24.76 28.90
CA THR A 145 -20.74 25.42 28.00
C THR A 145 -20.08 26.47 27.12
N VAL A 146 -19.09 27.19 27.65
CA VAL A 146 -18.29 28.17 26.90
C VAL A 146 -17.44 27.45 25.85
N LEU A 147 -16.83 26.31 26.20
CA LEU A 147 -16.05 25.53 25.26
C LEU A 147 -16.93 24.89 24.17
N ASP A 148 -18.08 24.32 24.52
CA ASP A 148 -19.02 23.76 23.54
C ASP A 148 -19.48 24.83 22.53
N TYR A 149 -19.71 26.07 22.99
CA TYR A 149 -20.01 27.20 22.10
C TYR A 149 -18.84 27.53 21.17
N LEU A 150 -17.62 27.67 21.71
CA LEU A 150 -16.43 28.03 20.93
C LEU A 150 -16.05 26.96 19.92
N VAL A 151 -16.22 25.68 20.27
CA VAL A 151 -16.06 24.55 19.34
C VAL A 151 -17.13 24.59 18.26
N GLY A 152 -18.38 24.85 18.62
CA GLY A 152 -19.48 24.92 17.66
C GLY A 152 -19.32 26.05 16.65
N GLN A 153 -18.78 27.19 17.09
CA GLN A 153 -18.54 28.38 16.26
C GLN A 153 -17.27 28.29 15.40
N ASP A 154 -16.43 27.27 15.60
CA ASP A 154 -15.18 27.17 14.87
C ASP A 154 -15.39 26.88 13.37
N ASP A 155 -14.74 27.67 12.50
CA ASP A 155 -14.87 27.54 11.04
C ASP A 155 -14.16 26.29 10.51
N ASP A 156 -13.00 25.94 11.11
CA ASP A 156 -12.14 24.85 10.64
C ASP A 156 -12.43 23.51 11.32
N CYS A 157 -13.31 23.46 12.33
CA CYS A 157 -13.63 22.25 13.11
C CYS A 157 -12.39 21.50 13.65
N GLN A 158 -11.30 22.20 13.99
CA GLN A 158 -10.03 21.57 14.39
C GLN A 158 -10.01 21.15 15.86
N ILE A 159 -10.87 21.74 16.68
CA ILE A 159 -10.95 21.51 18.11
C ILE A 159 -12.24 20.77 18.45
N LEU A 160 -12.19 19.97 19.51
CA LEU A 160 -13.34 19.21 19.98
C LEU A 160 -13.35 19.13 21.51
N THR A 161 -14.54 19.08 22.11
CA THR A 161 -14.69 18.84 23.55
C THR A 161 -14.61 17.34 23.84
N VAL A 162 -13.71 16.96 24.75
CA VAL A 162 -13.48 15.56 25.18
C VAL A 162 -13.87 15.34 26.64
N GLY A 163 -14.19 14.08 26.95
CA GLY A 163 -14.45 13.63 28.31
C GLY A 163 -15.84 13.95 28.84
N SER A 164 -16.11 13.46 30.04
CA SER A 164 -17.34 13.76 30.78
C SER A 164 -17.23 15.07 31.56
N TRP A 165 -18.36 15.76 31.73
CA TRP A 165 -18.42 17.00 32.52
C TRP A 165 -18.05 16.71 33.98
N TYR A 166 -17.04 17.41 34.50
CA TYR A 166 -16.56 17.19 35.87
C TYR A 166 -17.54 17.69 36.94
N SER A 167 -18.17 18.85 36.70
CA SER A 167 -19.10 19.46 37.63
C SER A 167 -20.40 19.83 36.91
N MET A 168 -21.53 19.29 37.38
CA MET A 168 -22.86 19.62 36.84
C MET A 168 -23.45 20.85 37.52
N THR A 169 -22.65 21.91 37.65
CA THR A 169 -23.12 23.21 38.14
C THR A 169 -23.83 23.97 37.03
N GLY A 170 -24.94 24.62 37.36
CA GLY A 170 -25.65 25.51 36.43
C GLY A 170 -25.35 26.98 36.69
N TYR A 171 -25.55 27.82 35.69
CA TYR A 171 -25.57 29.27 35.86
C TYR A 171 -26.81 29.71 36.64
N GLY A 172 -26.62 30.69 37.53
CA GLY A 172 -27.69 31.26 38.35
C GLY A 172 -27.64 32.77 38.38
N LEU A 173 -28.80 33.39 38.60
CA LEU A 173 -28.93 34.83 38.80
C LEU A 173 -28.88 35.12 40.30
N ALA A 174 -27.98 36.01 40.72
CA ALA A 174 -27.86 36.42 42.11
C ALA A 174 -28.70 37.67 42.39
N PHE A 175 -29.45 37.64 43.50
CA PHE A 175 -30.18 38.79 44.02
C PHE A 175 -29.66 39.17 45.42
N PRO A 176 -29.80 40.44 45.84
CA PRO A 176 -29.51 40.83 47.22
C PRO A 176 -30.30 39.98 48.22
N ARG A 177 -29.69 39.72 49.38
CA ARG A 177 -30.33 38.95 50.46
C ARG A 177 -31.66 39.62 50.85
N GLY A 178 -32.73 38.84 50.88
CA GLY A 178 -34.08 39.34 51.21
C GLY A 178 -34.82 40.04 50.06
N SER A 179 -34.35 39.97 48.82
CA SER A 179 -35.04 40.55 47.66
C SER A 179 -36.45 39.96 47.48
N LYS A 180 -37.46 40.84 47.35
CA LYS A 180 -38.86 40.46 47.06
C LYS A 180 -39.04 39.85 45.67
N TYR A 181 -38.10 40.10 44.75
CA TYR A 181 -38.21 39.69 43.35
C TYR A 181 -37.73 38.26 43.07
N LEU A 182 -37.01 37.64 44.00
CA LEU A 182 -36.40 36.32 43.80
C LEU A 182 -37.45 35.27 43.39
N ASN A 183 -38.55 35.18 44.14
CA ASN A 183 -39.61 34.20 43.88
C ASN A 183 -40.33 34.46 42.55
N LEU A 184 -40.58 35.74 42.23
CA LEU A 184 -41.20 36.14 40.95
C LEU A 184 -40.34 35.75 39.76
N PHE A 185 -39.02 36.01 39.83
CA PHE A 185 -38.08 35.63 38.78
C PHE A 185 -37.93 34.12 38.64
N ASN A 186 -37.83 33.40 39.76
CA ASN A 186 -37.71 31.94 39.73
C ASN A 186 -38.93 31.28 39.10
N ASN A 187 -40.15 31.72 39.47
CA ASN A 187 -41.39 31.23 38.85
C ASN A 187 -41.43 31.52 37.34
N LYS A 188 -41.00 32.71 36.91
CA LYS A 188 -40.98 33.06 35.50
C LYS A 188 -39.93 32.27 34.72
N LEU A 189 -38.76 32.02 35.31
CA LEU A 189 -37.70 31.20 34.72
C LEU A 189 -38.16 29.74 34.56
N MET A 190 -38.86 29.18 35.55
CA MET A 190 -39.46 27.86 35.45
C MET A 190 -40.50 27.79 34.32
N SER A 191 -41.36 28.80 34.20
CA SER A 191 -42.30 28.89 33.07
C SER A 191 -41.60 28.90 31.71
N TYR A 192 -40.46 29.57 31.55
CA TYR A 192 -39.68 29.53 30.30
C TYR A 192 -39.03 28.18 30.03
N LYS A 193 -38.60 27.47 31.08
CA LYS A 193 -38.08 26.11 30.97
C LYS A 193 -39.19 25.14 30.54
N ASP A 194 -40.35 25.20 31.18
CA ASP A 194 -41.49 24.30 30.95
C ASP A 194 -42.10 24.51 29.55
N ASN A 195 -42.14 25.76 29.08
CA ASN A 195 -42.57 26.09 27.72
C ASN A 195 -41.56 25.68 26.62
N GLY A 196 -40.33 25.29 27.01
CA GLY A 196 -39.25 24.97 26.07
C GLY A 196 -38.59 26.20 25.41
N ASP A 197 -38.90 27.43 25.87
CA ASP A 197 -38.34 28.66 25.32
C ASP A 197 -36.82 28.73 25.52
N ILE A 198 -36.32 28.25 26.66
CA ILE A 198 -34.87 28.16 26.94
C ILE A 198 -34.18 27.22 25.95
N GLU A 199 -34.80 26.10 25.62
CA GLU A 199 -34.23 25.15 24.64
C GLU A 199 -34.21 25.74 23.24
N ARG A 200 -35.24 26.52 22.86
CA ARG A 200 -35.26 27.26 21.60
C ARG A 200 -34.15 28.30 21.54
N LEU A 201 -33.95 29.06 22.62
CA LEU A 201 -32.84 30.03 22.73
C LEU A 201 -31.48 29.35 22.65
N GLN A 202 -31.31 28.21 23.34
CA GLN A 202 -30.08 27.43 23.27
C GLN A 202 -29.81 26.96 21.85
N ARG A 203 -30.82 26.41 21.16
CA ARG A 203 -30.65 26.02 19.75
C ARG A 203 -30.29 27.22 18.88
N PHE A 204 -30.92 28.38 19.08
CA PHE A 204 -30.67 29.54 18.24
C PHE A 204 -29.28 30.16 18.45
N TRP A 205 -28.83 30.32 19.71
CA TRP A 205 -27.59 31.02 20.04
C TRP A 205 -26.37 30.10 20.16
N MET A 206 -26.55 28.86 20.61
CA MET A 206 -25.43 27.93 20.88
C MET A 206 -25.20 26.93 19.75
N THR A 207 -26.08 26.82 18.75
CA THR A 207 -25.77 25.95 17.60
C THR A 207 -24.86 26.69 16.63
N GLY A 208 -23.71 26.09 16.36
CA GLY A 208 -22.80 26.55 15.32
C GLY A 208 -22.77 25.63 14.11
N THR A 209 -21.96 26.01 13.13
CA THR A 209 -21.70 25.28 11.88
C THR A 209 -21.02 23.95 12.15
N CYS A 210 -20.12 23.92 13.13
CA CYS A 210 -19.42 22.72 13.53
C CYS A 210 -20.28 21.89 14.48
N LYS A 211 -20.76 20.74 14.01
CA LYS A 211 -21.41 19.75 14.88
C LYS A 211 -20.38 18.69 15.23
N PRO A 212 -19.88 18.64 16.48
CA PRO A 212 -19.06 17.51 16.91
C PRO A 212 -19.94 16.28 16.78
N MET A 213 -19.65 15.41 15.80
CA MET A 213 -20.37 14.16 15.62
C MET A 213 -20.00 13.23 16.78
N LYS A 214 -20.64 13.42 17.93
CA LYS A 214 -20.44 12.63 19.15
C LYS A 214 -20.72 11.13 18.96
N GLN A 215 -21.17 10.68 17.78
CA GLN A 215 -21.54 9.28 17.59
C GLN A 215 -21.60 8.78 16.14
N GLN A 216 -21.01 9.47 15.17
CA GLN A 216 -20.84 8.86 13.85
C GLN A 216 -19.47 8.21 13.82
N ARG A 217 -19.47 6.92 14.17
CA ARG A 217 -18.36 5.96 14.02
C ARG A 217 -17.38 6.45 12.96
N ARG A 218 -16.14 6.76 13.41
CA ARG A 218 -14.90 6.75 12.63
C ARG A 218 -15.18 6.67 11.14
N ALA A 219 -15.53 7.80 10.52
CA ALA A 219 -15.41 7.86 9.07
C ALA A 219 -13.91 7.75 8.84
N SER A 220 -13.44 6.54 8.51
CA SER A 220 -12.04 6.31 8.22
C SER A 220 -11.64 7.36 7.19
N GLU A 221 -10.74 8.26 7.58
CA GLU A 221 -10.24 9.25 6.66
C GLU A 221 -9.75 8.52 5.40
N PRO A 222 -9.97 9.10 4.20
CA PRO A 222 -9.42 8.52 2.99
C PRO A 222 -7.91 8.33 3.19
N LEU A 223 -7.39 7.16 2.79
CA LEU A 223 -5.98 6.82 2.98
C LEU A 223 -5.09 7.95 2.45
N ALA A 224 -4.35 8.58 3.35
CA ALA A 224 -3.39 9.63 3.00
C ALA A 224 -2.31 9.10 2.03
N ILE A 225 -1.75 9.98 1.19
CA ILE A 225 -0.68 9.65 0.23
C ILE A 225 0.59 9.16 0.96
N GLU A 226 0.84 9.67 2.17
CA GLU A 226 1.92 9.21 3.07
C GLU A 226 1.86 7.70 3.33
N GLN A 227 0.63 7.18 3.34
CA GLN A 227 0.22 5.77 3.24
C GLN A 227 1.10 4.88 2.35
N PHE A 228 1.24 5.40 1.14
CA PHE A 228 1.68 4.67 -0.05
C PHE A 228 3.06 5.13 -0.52
N LEU A 229 3.67 6.11 0.16
CA LEU A 229 4.99 6.65 -0.21
C LEU A 229 6.04 5.54 -0.34
N SER A 230 6.05 4.59 0.61
CA SER A 230 6.96 3.44 0.58
C SER A 230 6.77 2.55 -0.66
N ALA A 231 5.52 2.31 -1.07
CA ALA A 231 5.21 1.55 -2.28
C ALA A 231 5.66 2.27 -3.56
N TYR A 232 5.44 3.59 -3.64
CA TYR A 232 5.92 4.41 -4.75
C TYR A 232 7.45 4.44 -4.83
N LEU A 233 8.14 4.55 -3.69
CA LEU A 233 9.61 4.50 -3.64
C LEU A 233 10.15 3.13 -4.10
N LEU A 234 9.53 2.03 -3.68
CA LEU A 234 9.94 0.69 -4.08
C LEU A 234 9.75 0.48 -5.60
N LEU A 235 8.65 0.96 -6.16
CA LEU A 235 8.40 0.93 -7.60
C LEU A 235 9.45 1.77 -8.36
N GLY A 236 9.79 2.96 -7.85
CA GLY A 236 10.85 3.80 -8.41
C GLY A 236 12.22 3.11 -8.42
N ILE A 237 12.61 2.50 -7.30
CA ILE A 237 13.85 1.70 -7.21
C ILE A 237 13.82 0.53 -8.20
N GLY A 238 12.68 -0.15 -8.33
CA GLY A 238 12.48 -1.24 -9.29
C GLY A 238 12.68 -0.81 -10.74
N MET A 239 12.17 0.36 -11.14
CA MET A 239 12.38 0.92 -12.48
C MET A 239 13.85 1.26 -12.74
N VAL A 240 14.54 1.85 -11.77
CA VAL A 240 15.97 2.17 -11.88
C VAL A 240 16.79 0.89 -12.04
N LEU A 241 16.54 -0.13 -11.21
CA LEU A 241 17.21 -1.42 -11.31
C LEU A 241 16.94 -2.11 -12.66
N ALA A 242 15.72 -2.04 -13.19
CA ALA A 242 15.39 -2.57 -14.50
C ALA A 242 16.16 -1.85 -15.63
N MET A 243 16.28 -0.51 -15.56
CA MET A 243 17.11 0.25 -16.51
C MET A 243 18.58 -0.12 -16.42
N VAL A 244 19.13 -0.31 -15.22
CA VAL A 244 20.52 -0.75 -15.02
C VAL A 244 20.73 -2.15 -15.59
N LEU A 245 19.83 -3.10 -15.33
CA LEU A 245 19.91 -4.46 -15.88
C LEU A 245 19.82 -4.45 -17.41
N LEU A 246 18.94 -3.63 -17.99
CA LEU A 246 18.84 -3.47 -19.44
C LEU A 246 20.12 -2.87 -20.03
N GLY A 247 20.72 -1.88 -19.35
CA GLY A 247 22.01 -1.32 -19.73
C GLY A 247 23.14 -2.36 -19.68
N LEU A 248 23.21 -3.14 -18.60
CA LEU A 248 24.17 -4.23 -18.45
C LEU A 248 23.98 -5.30 -19.51
N GLU A 249 22.74 -5.66 -19.84
CA GLU A 249 22.42 -6.58 -20.93
C GLU A 249 22.92 -6.01 -22.26
N HIS A 250 22.62 -4.75 -22.57
CA HIS A 250 23.07 -4.11 -23.81
C HIS A 250 24.61 -4.09 -23.93
N VAL A 251 25.31 -3.75 -22.85
CA VAL A 251 26.78 -3.75 -22.79
C VAL A 251 27.33 -5.17 -22.93
N TYR A 252 26.73 -6.15 -22.26
CA TYR A 252 27.10 -7.56 -22.35
C TYR A 252 26.96 -8.10 -23.78
N PHE A 253 25.83 -7.84 -24.44
CA PHE A 253 25.61 -8.28 -25.82
C PHE A 253 26.53 -7.55 -26.82
N LYS A 254 26.82 -6.27 -26.62
CA LYS A 254 27.61 -5.46 -27.56
C LYS A 254 29.11 -5.66 -27.43
N TYR A 255 29.64 -5.72 -26.20
CA TYR A 255 31.07 -5.78 -25.92
C TYR A 255 31.51 -7.18 -25.49
N VAL A 256 30.84 -7.78 -24.50
CA VAL A 256 31.28 -9.04 -23.89
C VAL A 256 31.13 -10.21 -24.87
N ARG A 257 30.02 -10.30 -25.63
CA ARG A 257 29.85 -11.33 -26.66
C ARG A 257 30.88 -11.24 -27.79
N LYS A 258 31.26 -10.02 -28.21
CA LYS A 258 32.31 -9.82 -29.25
C LYS A 258 33.70 -10.21 -28.75
N HIS A 259 34.01 -9.92 -27.48
CA HIS A 259 35.27 -10.31 -26.87
C HIS A 259 35.34 -11.81 -26.55
N LEU A 260 34.24 -12.42 -26.08
CA LEU A 260 34.18 -13.88 -25.87
C LEU A 260 34.25 -14.67 -27.17
N ALA A 261 33.61 -14.20 -28.25
CA ALA A 261 33.71 -14.87 -29.56
C ALA A 261 35.14 -14.90 -30.12
N LYS A 262 36.01 -13.97 -29.71
CA LYS A 262 37.44 -13.97 -30.06
C LYS A 262 38.30 -14.86 -29.14
N LYS A 263 37.82 -15.25 -27.97
CA LYS A 263 38.59 -15.95 -26.93
C LYS A 263 38.13 -17.39 -26.68
N ASP A 264 37.20 -17.90 -27.49
CA ASP A 264 36.57 -19.21 -27.25
C ASP A 264 37.48 -20.38 -27.67
N SER A 265 38.42 -20.70 -26.78
CA SER A 265 39.13 -21.97 -26.70
C SER A 265 38.62 -22.74 -25.48
N GLY A 266 37.52 -23.48 -25.66
CA GLY A 266 37.25 -24.74 -24.96
C GLY A 266 37.05 -24.75 -23.43
N GLY A 267 36.35 -23.79 -22.84
CA GLY A 267 36.07 -23.77 -21.39
C GLY A 267 34.59 -23.94 -20.99
N CYS A 268 34.35 -24.53 -19.81
CA CYS A 268 33.03 -24.73 -19.17
C CYS A 268 32.13 -23.46 -19.13
N CYS A 269 32.73 -22.26 -19.13
CA CYS A 269 32.02 -20.98 -19.20
C CYS A 269 31.30 -20.72 -20.54
N ALA A 270 31.74 -21.34 -21.65
CA ALA A 270 31.03 -21.24 -22.93
C ALA A 270 29.69 -21.98 -22.91
N LEU A 271 29.58 -23.09 -22.16
CA LEU A 271 28.32 -23.81 -21.98
C LEU A 271 27.29 -23.02 -21.17
N VAL A 272 27.74 -22.27 -20.15
CA VAL A 272 26.87 -21.39 -19.35
C VAL A 272 26.39 -20.19 -20.18
N SER A 273 27.26 -19.59 -21.00
CA SER A 273 26.86 -18.50 -21.90
C SER A 273 25.92 -18.97 -23.04
N LEU A 274 26.11 -20.20 -23.56
CA LEU A 274 25.20 -20.82 -24.52
C LEU A 274 23.84 -21.21 -23.90
N SER A 275 23.85 -21.66 -22.65
CA SER A 275 22.64 -22.00 -21.88
C SER A 275 21.78 -20.75 -21.63
N MET A 276 22.40 -19.66 -21.16
CA MET A 276 21.71 -18.38 -20.98
C MET A 276 21.25 -17.75 -22.31
N GLY A 277 22.05 -17.86 -23.37
CA GLY A 277 21.67 -17.39 -24.71
C GLY A 277 20.45 -18.12 -25.30
N LYS A 278 20.32 -19.43 -25.06
CA LYS A 278 19.16 -20.23 -25.49
C LYS A 278 17.89 -19.93 -24.71
N SER A 279 17.99 -19.53 -23.45
CA SER A 279 16.82 -19.24 -22.60
C SER A 279 16.24 -17.84 -22.80
N LEU A 280 17.02 -16.89 -23.33
CA LEU A 280 16.64 -15.47 -23.36
C LEU A 280 16.46 -14.87 -24.78
N THR A 281 16.69 -15.61 -25.87
CA THR A 281 16.61 -15.01 -27.22
C THR A 281 15.69 -15.73 -28.22
N PHE A 282 14.94 -14.90 -28.93
CA PHE A 282 14.08 -15.21 -30.08
C PHE A 282 14.74 -16.22 -31.03
N ARG A 283 13.99 -17.27 -31.41
CA ARG A 283 14.43 -18.42 -32.23
C ARG A 283 15.39 -18.02 -33.38
N GLY A 284 15.16 -16.88 -34.04
CA GLY A 284 15.95 -16.40 -35.18
C GLY A 284 17.46 -16.24 -34.93
N ALA A 285 17.87 -15.65 -33.80
CA ALA A 285 19.30 -15.36 -33.55
C ALA A 285 20.13 -16.62 -33.24
N VAL A 286 19.49 -17.65 -32.68
CA VAL A 286 20.12 -18.94 -32.39
C VAL A 286 20.31 -19.76 -33.66
N TYR A 287 19.35 -19.71 -34.61
CA TYR A 287 19.49 -20.36 -35.91
C TYR A 287 20.65 -19.78 -36.72
N GLU A 288 20.82 -18.46 -36.72
CA GLU A 288 21.88 -17.78 -37.46
C GLU A 288 23.29 -18.08 -36.88
N ALA A 289 23.42 -18.13 -35.56
CA ALA A 289 24.68 -18.51 -34.90
C ALA A 289 25.02 -20.00 -35.11
N THR A 290 24.02 -20.88 -35.11
CA THR A 290 24.22 -22.32 -35.33
C THR A 290 24.59 -22.62 -36.79
N ASP A 291 24.06 -21.84 -37.75
CA ASP A 291 24.38 -21.99 -39.18
C ASP A 291 25.82 -21.54 -39.49
N LYS A 292 26.33 -20.49 -38.82
CA LYS A 292 27.75 -20.09 -38.90
C LYS A 292 28.69 -21.18 -38.36
N LEU A 293 28.35 -21.82 -37.24
CA LEU A 293 29.12 -22.94 -36.67
C LEU A 293 29.06 -24.23 -37.52
N ARG A 294 28.00 -24.39 -38.35
CA ARG A 294 27.90 -25.52 -39.28
C ARG A 294 28.83 -25.37 -40.48
N ARG A 295 29.00 -24.15 -41.00
CA ARG A 295 29.90 -23.87 -42.14
C ARG A 295 31.38 -24.06 -41.81
N HIS A 296 31.79 -23.83 -40.56
CA HIS A 296 33.20 -23.95 -40.16
C HIS A 296 33.67 -25.36 -39.79
N ARG A 297 32.83 -26.39 -39.94
CA ARG A 297 33.18 -27.75 -39.48
C ARG A 297 33.92 -28.61 -40.52
N CYS A 298 33.92 -28.23 -41.79
CA CYS A 298 34.72 -28.89 -42.82
C CYS A 298 36.07 -28.17 -42.92
N ARG A 299 37.15 -28.89 -42.60
CA ARG A 299 38.53 -28.37 -42.69
C ARG A 299 39.14 -28.57 -44.09
N ASP A 300 38.55 -29.47 -44.89
CA ASP A 300 39.05 -29.88 -46.20
C ASP A 300 38.05 -29.50 -47.32
N PRO A 301 38.54 -29.05 -48.50
CA PRO A 301 37.69 -28.64 -49.62
C PRO A 301 36.84 -29.79 -50.20
N LEU A 302 37.23 -31.05 -49.96
CA LEU A 302 36.43 -32.22 -50.34
C LEU A 302 35.15 -32.36 -49.49
N CYS A 303 35.19 -32.00 -48.21
CA CYS A 303 34.05 -32.10 -47.30
C CYS A 303 32.94 -31.12 -47.69
N ASP A 304 33.31 -29.90 -48.10
CA ASP A 304 32.36 -28.88 -48.55
C ASP A 304 31.66 -29.25 -49.86
N THR A 305 32.39 -29.82 -50.83
CA THR A 305 31.79 -30.26 -52.10
C THR A 305 30.82 -31.42 -51.88
N HIS A 306 31.14 -32.37 -51.01
CA HIS A 306 30.24 -33.46 -50.64
C HIS A 306 28.98 -32.98 -49.92
N ILE A 307 29.09 -32.05 -48.97
CA ILE A 307 27.93 -31.49 -48.28
C ILE A 307 27.05 -30.71 -49.28
N TRP A 308 27.65 -29.93 -50.17
CA TRP A 308 26.91 -29.22 -51.19
C TRP A 308 26.16 -30.18 -52.13
N LYS A 309 26.83 -31.25 -52.58
CA LYS A 309 26.23 -32.28 -53.43
C LYS A 309 25.05 -32.98 -52.75
N VAL A 310 25.21 -33.43 -51.51
CA VAL A 310 24.13 -34.10 -50.75
C VAL A 310 22.97 -33.14 -50.49
N LYS A 311 23.24 -31.87 -50.23
CA LYS A 311 22.20 -30.85 -50.04
C LYS A 311 21.43 -30.60 -51.34
N HIS A 312 22.13 -30.49 -52.46
CA HIS A 312 21.53 -30.34 -53.78
C HIS A 312 20.65 -31.56 -54.15
N GLU A 313 21.13 -32.77 -53.89
CA GLU A 313 20.37 -34.01 -54.11
C GLU A 313 19.10 -34.05 -53.24
N LEU A 314 19.18 -33.63 -51.98
CA LEU A 314 18.03 -33.55 -51.09
C LEU A 314 16.99 -32.52 -51.58
N ASP A 315 17.44 -31.36 -52.06
CA ASP A 315 16.54 -30.32 -52.56
C ASP A 315 15.87 -30.74 -53.87
N MET A 316 16.59 -31.41 -54.76
CA MET A 316 16.02 -32.04 -55.96
C MET A 316 15.00 -33.13 -55.62
N ALA A 317 15.30 -33.98 -54.62
CA ALA A 317 14.36 -35.00 -54.14
C ALA A 317 13.09 -34.37 -53.55
N ARG A 318 13.22 -33.27 -52.79
CA ARG A 318 12.06 -32.53 -52.26
C ARG A 318 11.22 -31.87 -53.34
N MET A 319 11.85 -31.32 -54.38
CA MET A 319 11.13 -30.77 -55.53
C MET A 319 10.35 -31.85 -56.27
N ARG A 320 10.95 -33.04 -56.46
CA ARG A 320 10.25 -34.20 -57.03
C ARG A 320 9.10 -34.66 -56.16
N ILE A 321 9.28 -34.75 -54.84
CA ILE A 321 8.20 -35.10 -53.90
C ILE A 321 7.06 -34.08 -54.01
N LYS A 322 7.35 -32.78 -54.05
CA LYS A 322 6.32 -31.74 -54.22
C LYS A 322 5.61 -31.84 -55.57
N HIS A 323 6.34 -32.18 -56.63
CA HIS A 323 5.75 -32.36 -57.95
C HIS A 323 4.81 -33.56 -57.98
N LEU A 324 5.26 -34.71 -57.43
CA LEU A 324 4.44 -35.90 -57.26
C LEU A 324 3.24 -35.64 -56.35
N GLU A 325 3.39 -34.87 -55.27
CA GLU A 325 2.27 -34.46 -54.41
C GLU A 325 1.24 -33.64 -55.19
N LYS A 326 1.68 -32.70 -56.05
CA LYS A 326 0.76 -31.94 -56.91
C LYS A 326 0.06 -32.81 -57.95
N GLU A 327 0.75 -33.80 -58.54
CA GLU A 327 0.14 -34.75 -59.46
C GLU A 327 -0.86 -35.68 -58.76
N LEU A 328 -0.55 -36.13 -57.55
CA LEU A 328 -1.46 -36.90 -56.69
C LEU A 328 -2.71 -36.09 -56.30
N GLU A 329 -2.54 -34.80 -56.00
CA GLU A 329 -3.65 -33.88 -55.74
C GLU A 329 -4.50 -33.63 -56.99
N ALA A 330 -3.89 -33.49 -58.17
CA ALA A 330 -4.60 -33.36 -59.45
C ALA A 330 -5.40 -34.61 -59.82
N ASN A 331 -4.92 -35.79 -59.42
CA ASN A 331 -5.60 -37.08 -59.61
C ASN A 331 -6.56 -37.45 -58.46
N GLY A 332 -6.90 -36.50 -57.57
CA GLY A 332 -7.96 -36.65 -56.57
C GLY A 332 -7.60 -37.42 -55.30
N VAL A 333 -6.32 -37.74 -55.07
CA VAL A 333 -5.87 -38.48 -53.88
C VAL A 333 -5.37 -37.49 -52.82
N LYS A 334 -6.14 -37.31 -51.74
CA LYS A 334 -5.74 -36.42 -50.63
C LYS A 334 -4.59 -37.03 -49.80
N PRO A 335 -3.56 -36.25 -49.44
CA PRO A 335 -2.46 -36.72 -48.60
C PRO A 335 -2.92 -37.01 -47.15
N SER A 336 -2.30 -38.03 -46.52
CA SER A 336 -2.69 -38.52 -45.20
C SER A 336 -2.51 -37.48 -44.07
N LEU A 337 -3.47 -37.47 -43.13
CA LEU A 337 -3.61 -36.54 -41.98
C LEU A 337 -2.37 -36.38 -41.08
N LYS A 338 -1.36 -37.24 -41.20
CA LYS A 338 -0.16 -37.21 -40.34
C LYS A 338 0.80 -36.05 -40.66
N LYS A 339 0.69 -35.42 -41.84
CA LYS A 339 1.60 -34.34 -42.28
C LYS A 339 1.14 -32.92 -41.88
N GLN A 340 -0.16 -32.70 -41.65
CA GLN A 340 -0.68 -31.39 -41.22
C GLN A 340 -0.17 -30.95 -39.84
N GLN A 341 0.19 -31.89 -38.96
CA GLN A 341 0.75 -31.56 -37.64
C GLN A 341 2.23 -31.12 -37.66
N LEU A 342 2.97 -31.36 -38.75
CA LEU A 342 4.41 -31.04 -38.83
C LEU A 342 4.71 -29.67 -39.46
N GLN A 343 3.73 -29.02 -40.09
CA GLN A 343 3.89 -27.69 -40.70
C GLN A 343 3.33 -26.54 -39.84
N ALA A 344 2.70 -26.84 -38.69
CA ALA A 344 2.06 -25.86 -37.82
C ALA A 344 2.75 -25.66 -36.44
N GLY A 345 4.04 -26.03 -36.28
CA GLY A 345 4.79 -25.94 -35.00
C GLY A 345 6.17 -25.33 -35.09
#